data_AF-A0A7X9CL31-F1
#
_entry.id   AF-A0A7X9CL31-F1
#
_cell.length_a   1.000
_cell.length_b   1.000
_cell.length_c   1.000
_cell.angle_alpha   90.00
_cell.angle_beta   90.00
_cell.angle_gamma   90.00
#
_symmetry.space_group_name_H-M   'P 1'
#
loop_
_entity.id
_entity.type
_entity.pdbx_description
1 polymer ?
#
loop_
_entity_poly.entity_id
_entity_poly.type
_entity_poly.pdbx_seq_one_letter_code
_entity_poly.pdbx_strand_id
1 'polypeptide(L)'
;MENVQKADLTRVKPYGDTLNDGMVQLSFTLPVPFGEEASEAARQLAKKMGFEEPQVVYSKDLGVGYTYFILYGKSVHTVDYTKIEVPKVDIVVMSMEEVEEYIKENIKRDVVIVGACTGTDAHTVGIDAIMNMKGYAGHFGLERYEGIEAYNLGSQVLNEELVAKAIELNADAILVSQVVTQKDVHIPNLSELVELLEAEGI
;
A
#
# COMPACT_ATOMS: atom_id res chain seq x y z
N MET A 1 -23.63 -17.13 -32.05
CA MET A 1 -22.32 -16.96 -31.39
C MET A 1 -21.77 -18.36 -31.09
N GLU A 2 -21.37 -19.07 -32.13
CA GLU A 2 -20.82 -20.43 -32.02
C GLU A 2 -19.36 -20.35 -32.50
N ASN A 3 -18.44 -20.89 -31.70
CA ASN A 3 -16.98 -20.92 -31.91
C ASN A 3 -16.13 -19.76 -31.36
N VAL A 4 -16.39 -19.28 -30.13
CA VAL A 4 -15.30 -18.68 -29.35
C VAL A 4 -14.46 -19.82 -28.78
N GLN A 5 -13.23 -20.00 -29.28
CA GLN A 5 -12.31 -21.00 -28.72
C GLN A 5 -12.12 -20.73 -27.22
N LYS A 6 -12.35 -21.74 -26.38
CA LYS A 6 -12.19 -21.63 -24.92
C LYS A 6 -10.69 -21.66 -24.57
N ALA A 7 -10.25 -20.73 -23.74
CA ALA A 7 -8.87 -20.71 -23.24
C ALA A 7 -8.61 -21.88 -22.28
N ASP A 8 -7.42 -22.47 -22.37
CA ASP A 8 -6.93 -23.47 -21.42
C ASP A 8 -6.38 -22.75 -20.18
N LEU A 9 -7.12 -22.81 -19.08
CA LEU A 9 -6.77 -22.15 -17.82
C LEU A 9 -5.54 -22.76 -17.14
N THR A 10 -5.09 -23.95 -17.54
CA THR A 10 -3.86 -24.55 -17.00
C THR A 10 -2.59 -24.04 -17.69
N ARG A 11 -2.75 -23.38 -18.85
CA ARG A 11 -1.65 -22.89 -19.69
C ARG A 11 -1.95 -21.51 -20.27
N VAL A 12 -2.36 -20.58 -19.42
CA VAL A 12 -2.66 -19.21 -19.81
C VAL A 12 -1.39 -18.52 -20.30
N LYS A 13 -1.47 -17.87 -21.47
CA LYS A 13 -0.40 -17.03 -22.03
C LYS A 13 -0.98 -15.73 -22.60
N PRO A 14 -0.13 -14.72 -22.86
CA PRO A 14 -0.56 -13.47 -23.48
C PRO A 14 -1.22 -13.68 -24.85
N TYR A 15 -2.09 -12.74 -25.20
CA TYR A 15 -2.88 -12.71 -26.43
C TYR A 15 -2.53 -11.44 -27.21
N GLY A 16 -2.15 -11.57 -28.48
CA GLY A 16 -2.07 -10.46 -29.43
C GLY A 16 -3.25 -10.48 -30.41
N ASP A 17 -3.22 -11.42 -31.35
CA ASP A 17 -4.14 -11.53 -32.48
C ASP A 17 -4.87 -12.88 -32.54
N THR A 18 -4.25 -13.96 -32.04
CA THR A 18 -4.84 -15.30 -32.03
C THR A 18 -4.73 -15.94 -30.65
N LEU A 19 -5.75 -16.75 -30.29
CA LEU A 19 -5.74 -17.45 -29.02
C LEU A 19 -4.45 -18.27 -28.91
N ASN A 20 -3.72 -18.10 -27.80
CA ASN A 20 -2.47 -18.79 -27.54
C ASN A 20 -1.30 -18.39 -28.47
N ASP A 21 -1.24 -17.19 -29.04
CA ASP A 21 -0.04 -16.74 -29.77
C ASP A 21 1.14 -16.32 -28.87
N GLY A 22 0.87 -15.93 -27.62
CA GLY A 22 1.88 -15.48 -26.67
C GLY A 22 2.43 -14.09 -26.98
N MET A 23 1.84 -13.35 -27.91
CA MET A 23 2.37 -12.06 -28.34
C MET A 23 2.23 -11.01 -27.24
N VAL A 24 3.32 -10.28 -26.99
CA VAL A 24 3.39 -9.23 -25.96
C VAL A 24 4.14 -8.04 -26.51
N GLN A 25 3.63 -6.84 -26.21
CA GLN A 25 4.42 -5.62 -26.26
C GLN A 25 5.09 -5.41 -24.89
N LEU A 26 6.41 -5.26 -24.88
CA LEU A 26 7.17 -4.89 -23.68
C LEU A 26 7.95 -3.61 -23.97
N SER A 27 7.97 -2.70 -23.01
CA SER A 27 8.80 -1.50 -23.05
C SER A 27 9.67 -1.39 -21.80
N PHE A 28 10.89 -0.89 -21.99
CA PHE A 28 11.85 -0.65 -20.91
C PHE A 28 12.95 0.30 -21.38
N THR A 29 13.77 0.73 -20.43
CA THR A 29 14.93 1.59 -20.68
C THR A 29 16.20 0.85 -20.29
N LEU A 30 17.26 0.98 -21.08
CA LEU A 30 18.61 0.54 -20.72
C LEU A 30 19.54 1.74 -20.51
N PRO A 31 20.45 1.69 -19.52
CA PRO A 31 21.47 2.71 -19.28
C PRO A 31 22.63 2.57 -20.28
N VAL A 32 22.32 2.66 -21.58
CA VAL A 32 23.29 2.55 -22.67
C VAL A 32 23.07 3.67 -23.71
N PRO A 33 24.14 4.12 -24.39
CA PRO A 33 24.04 5.10 -25.46
C PRO A 33 23.08 4.65 -26.56
N PHE A 34 22.40 5.60 -27.18
CA PHE A 34 21.51 5.35 -28.30
C PHE A 34 22.30 4.85 -29.52
N GLY A 35 21.86 3.74 -30.12
CA GLY A 35 22.55 3.13 -31.26
C GLY A 35 22.06 1.72 -31.59
N GLU A 36 22.70 1.10 -32.57
CA GLU A 36 22.40 -0.28 -32.99
C GLU A 36 22.77 -1.30 -31.90
N GLU A 37 23.87 -1.07 -31.19
CA GLU A 37 24.30 -1.87 -30.04
C GLU A 37 23.25 -1.85 -28.92
N ALA A 38 22.59 -0.72 -28.74
CA ALA A 38 21.52 -0.54 -27.76
C ALA A 38 20.29 -1.42 -28.10
N SER A 39 19.91 -1.42 -29.38
CA SER A 39 18.79 -2.22 -29.89
C SER A 39 19.09 -3.72 -29.83
N GLU A 40 20.32 -4.13 -30.16
CA GLU A 40 20.75 -5.52 -30.03
C GLU A 40 20.81 -5.97 -28.57
N ALA A 41 21.28 -5.11 -27.66
CA ALA A 41 21.26 -5.38 -26.22
C ALA A 41 19.82 -5.59 -25.71
N ALA A 42 18.87 -4.73 -26.10
CA ALA A 42 17.45 -4.88 -25.77
C ALA A 42 16.86 -6.19 -26.30
N ARG A 43 17.19 -6.57 -27.55
CA ARG A 43 16.77 -7.82 -28.16
C ARG A 43 17.31 -9.05 -27.42
N GLN A 44 18.60 -9.07 -27.07
CA GLN A 44 19.21 -10.16 -26.32
C GLN A 44 18.63 -10.28 -24.92
N LEU A 45 18.34 -9.16 -24.26
CA LEU A 45 17.70 -9.15 -22.95
C LEU A 45 16.30 -9.76 -23.02
N ALA A 46 15.48 -9.36 -24.00
CA ALA A 46 14.15 -9.93 -24.20
C ALA A 46 14.21 -11.46 -24.43
N LYS A 47 15.19 -11.96 -25.19
CA LYS A 47 15.39 -13.42 -25.31
C LYS A 47 15.65 -14.10 -23.97
N LYS A 48 16.50 -13.50 -23.12
CA LYS A 48 16.79 -14.02 -21.76
C LYS A 48 15.58 -13.96 -20.83
N MET A 49 14.63 -13.06 -21.10
CA MET A 49 13.35 -12.96 -20.38
C MET A 49 12.30 -13.98 -20.86
N GLY A 50 12.64 -14.83 -21.84
CA GLY A 50 11.73 -15.86 -22.35
C GLY A 50 10.86 -15.40 -23.52
N PHE A 51 11.26 -14.35 -24.25
CA PHE A 51 10.61 -13.97 -25.50
C PHE A 51 11.29 -14.61 -26.72
N GLU A 52 10.52 -15.33 -27.51
CA GLU A 52 10.89 -15.77 -28.85
C GLU A 52 10.70 -14.64 -29.87
N GLU A 53 11.60 -14.61 -30.86
CA GLU A 53 11.59 -13.65 -31.97
C GLU A 53 11.40 -12.18 -31.53
N PRO A 54 12.09 -11.66 -30.49
CA PRO A 54 11.86 -10.29 -30.05
C PRO A 54 12.32 -9.31 -31.13
N GLN A 55 11.49 -8.31 -31.39
CA GLN A 55 11.71 -7.25 -32.36
C GLN A 55 11.59 -5.90 -31.70
N VAL A 56 12.65 -5.10 -31.75
CA VAL A 56 12.62 -3.70 -31.34
C VAL A 56 11.93 -2.91 -32.44
N VAL A 57 10.74 -2.36 -32.12
CA VAL A 57 9.94 -1.56 -33.06
C VAL A 57 10.13 -0.06 -32.84
N TYR A 58 10.63 0.32 -31.67
CA TYR A 58 10.93 1.70 -31.33
C TYR A 58 12.11 1.79 -30.38
N SER A 59 12.96 2.78 -30.61
CA SER A 59 14.06 3.16 -29.72
C SER A 59 14.18 4.68 -29.66
N LYS A 60 14.41 5.25 -28.48
CA LYS A 60 14.56 6.70 -28.30
C LYS A 60 15.65 7.02 -27.27
N ASP A 61 16.54 7.94 -27.63
CA ASP A 61 17.49 8.55 -26.69
C ASP A 61 16.75 9.42 -25.66
N LEU A 62 17.09 9.24 -24.39
CA LEU A 62 16.58 10.04 -23.28
C LEU A 62 17.49 11.24 -22.94
N GLY A 63 18.62 11.41 -23.62
CA GLY A 63 19.53 12.55 -23.47
C GLY A 63 20.44 12.48 -22.25
N VAL A 64 20.40 11.37 -21.51
CA VAL A 64 21.18 11.15 -20.27
C VAL A 64 22.07 9.90 -20.35
N GLY A 65 22.36 9.42 -21.57
CA GLY A 65 23.08 8.16 -21.79
C GLY A 65 22.21 6.90 -21.61
N TYR A 66 20.90 7.05 -21.75
CA TYR A 66 19.90 5.99 -21.61
C TYR A 66 19.06 5.92 -22.88
N THR A 67 18.65 4.71 -23.23
CA THR A 67 17.79 4.46 -24.38
C THR A 67 16.53 3.74 -23.96
N TYR A 68 15.38 4.31 -24.33
CA TYR A 68 14.06 3.69 -24.17
C TYR A 68 13.72 2.83 -25.39
N PHE A 69 13.10 1.68 -25.16
CA PHE A 69 12.72 0.72 -26.21
C PHE A 69 11.25 0.31 -26.10
N ILE A 70 10.64 0.01 -27.24
CA ILE A 70 9.41 -0.77 -27.34
C ILE A 70 9.74 -1.97 -28.22
N LEU A 71 9.37 -3.16 -27.75
CA LEU A 71 9.57 -4.39 -28.49
C LEU A 71 8.34 -5.28 -28.45
N TYR A 72 8.21 -6.11 -29.48
CA TYR A 72 7.23 -7.18 -29.56
C TYR A 72 7.96 -8.52 -29.52
N GLY A 73 7.40 -9.50 -28.83
CA GLY A 73 7.93 -10.86 -28.79
C GLY A 73 6.89 -11.86 -28.31
N LYS A 74 7.14 -13.14 -28.57
CA LYS A 74 6.26 -14.23 -28.15
C LYS A 74 6.75 -14.80 -26.82
N SER A 75 5.97 -14.67 -25.75
CA SER A 75 6.31 -15.30 -24.47
C SER A 75 6.20 -16.82 -24.57
N VAL A 76 7.27 -17.52 -24.20
CA VAL A 76 7.26 -18.99 -24.11
C VAL A 76 6.63 -19.50 -22.81
N HIS A 77 6.46 -18.60 -21.83
CA HIS A 77 5.98 -18.94 -20.50
C HIS A 77 4.45 -18.96 -20.45
N THR A 78 3.93 -19.93 -19.69
CA THR A 78 2.50 -20.08 -19.40
C THR A 78 2.28 -20.11 -17.90
N VAL A 79 1.11 -19.66 -17.45
CA VAL A 79 0.68 -19.71 -16.05
C VAL A 79 -0.50 -20.65 -15.90
N ASP A 80 -0.48 -21.48 -14.86
CA ASP A 80 -1.61 -22.31 -14.46
C ASP A 80 -2.53 -21.51 -13.53
N TYR A 81 -3.56 -20.90 -14.12
CA TYR A 81 -4.51 -20.05 -13.41
C TYR A 81 -5.26 -20.83 -12.32
N THR A 82 -5.44 -22.13 -12.49
CA THR A 82 -6.21 -22.97 -11.54
C THR A 82 -5.49 -23.19 -10.21
N LYS A 83 -4.19 -22.91 -10.15
CA LYS A 83 -3.35 -23.07 -8.96
C LYS A 83 -2.98 -21.75 -8.28
N ILE A 84 -3.49 -20.63 -8.78
CA ILE A 84 -3.20 -19.33 -8.19
C ILE A 84 -3.97 -19.22 -6.86
N GLU A 85 -3.23 -19.24 -5.76
CA GLU A 85 -3.75 -18.90 -4.44
C GLU A 85 -3.51 -17.41 -4.19
N VAL A 86 -4.57 -16.62 -4.17
CA VAL A 86 -4.52 -15.23 -3.73
C VAL A 86 -4.91 -15.21 -2.25
N PRO A 87 -4.05 -14.72 -1.33
CA PRO A 87 -4.46 -14.46 0.04
C PRO A 87 -5.55 -13.39 -0.01
N LYS A 88 -6.81 -13.82 0.06
CA LYS A 88 -7.92 -12.91 0.26
C LYS A 88 -7.89 -12.52 1.72
N VAL A 89 -7.25 -11.40 2.00
CA VAL A 89 -7.45 -10.71 3.26
C VAL A 89 -8.86 -10.13 3.17
N ASP A 90 -9.86 -10.91 3.59
CA ASP A 90 -11.24 -10.44 3.74
C ASP A 90 -11.31 -9.54 4.98
N ILE A 91 -10.63 -8.38 4.93
CA ILE A 91 -10.90 -7.30 5.87
C ILE A 91 -12.13 -6.57 5.34
N VAL A 92 -13.21 -6.64 6.11
CA VAL A 92 -14.35 -5.76 5.90
C VAL A 92 -13.89 -4.35 6.26
N VAL A 93 -13.69 -3.50 5.26
CA VAL A 93 -13.39 -2.08 5.44
C VAL A 93 -14.71 -1.34 5.34
N MET A 94 -15.07 -0.65 6.41
CA MET A 94 -16.28 0.18 6.45
C MET A 94 -15.98 1.55 5.82
N SER A 95 -16.94 2.10 5.08
CA SER A 95 -16.92 3.50 4.67
C SER A 95 -17.13 4.42 5.87
N MET A 96 -16.93 5.73 5.69
CA MET A 96 -17.19 6.71 6.74
C MET A 96 -18.64 6.65 7.21
N GLU A 97 -19.59 6.61 6.26
CA GLU A 97 -21.02 6.54 6.55
C GLU A 97 -21.39 5.24 7.26
N GLU A 98 -20.78 4.11 6.88
CA GLU A 98 -21.01 2.82 7.54
C GLU A 98 -20.51 2.84 8.99
N VAL A 99 -19.36 3.48 9.26
CA VAL A 99 -18.84 3.65 10.63
C VAL A 99 -19.78 4.54 11.46
N GLU A 100 -20.23 5.67 10.91
CA GLU A 100 -21.16 6.59 11.59
C GLU A 100 -22.50 5.90 11.93
N GLU A 101 -23.07 5.15 10.98
CA GLU A 101 -24.29 4.36 11.20
C GLU A 101 -24.05 3.29 12.26
N TYR A 102 -22.91 2.60 12.22
CA TYR A 102 -22.58 1.58 13.20
C TYR A 102 -22.46 2.15 14.62
N ILE A 103 -21.79 3.29 14.79
CA ILE A 103 -21.68 3.99 16.09
C ILE A 103 -23.08 4.32 16.59
N LYS A 104 -23.94 4.89 15.74
CA LYS A 104 -25.31 5.28 16.10
C LYS A 104 -26.19 4.10 16.50
N GLU A 105 -26.14 2.99 15.76
CA GLU A 105 -27.01 1.84 15.99
C GLU A 105 -26.52 0.93 17.11
N ASN A 106 -25.21 0.74 17.25
CA ASN A 106 -24.62 -0.28 18.11
C ASN A 106 -23.99 0.31 19.38
N ILE A 107 -23.25 1.42 19.27
CA ILE A 107 -22.57 2.05 20.41
C ILE A 107 -23.50 3.03 21.13
N LYS A 108 -24.33 3.76 20.38
CA LYS A 108 -25.40 4.66 20.86
C LYS A 108 -24.89 5.83 21.72
N ARG A 109 -23.61 6.15 21.60
CA ARG A 109 -22.94 7.32 22.17
C ARG A 109 -21.70 7.63 21.34
N ASP A 110 -21.15 8.81 21.53
CA ASP A 110 -19.91 9.21 20.87
C ASP A 110 -18.74 8.37 21.39
N VAL A 111 -17.83 8.03 20.48
CA VAL A 111 -16.61 7.28 20.75
C VAL A 111 -15.46 8.26 20.93
N VAL A 112 -14.82 8.24 22.10
CA VAL A 112 -13.73 9.17 22.41
C VAL A 112 -12.39 8.50 22.08
N ILE A 113 -11.62 9.11 21.18
CA ILE A 113 -10.32 8.58 20.72
C ILE A 113 -9.25 9.61 21.00
N VAL A 114 -8.24 9.24 21.77
CA VAL A 114 -7.08 10.09 22.05
C VAL A 114 -5.88 9.55 21.28
N GLY A 115 -5.11 10.41 20.62
CA GLY A 115 -3.92 9.97 19.92
C GLY A 115 -2.75 10.93 20.02
N ALA A 116 -1.54 10.38 19.93
CA ALA A 116 -0.30 11.13 20.07
C ALA A 116 0.90 10.40 19.45
N CYS A 117 1.94 11.15 19.09
CA CYS A 117 3.29 10.59 18.97
C CYS A 117 3.98 10.70 20.34
N THR A 118 4.32 9.55 20.94
CA THR A 118 4.82 9.51 22.30
C THR A 118 6.35 9.56 22.42
N GLY A 119 6.84 9.84 23.63
CA GLY A 119 8.27 9.85 23.94
C GLY A 119 9.00 11.01 23.26
N THR A 120 10.12 10.74 22.59
CA THR A 120 10.93 11.78 21.93
C THR A 120 10.55 12.01 20.47
N ASP A 121 9.55 11.31 19.93
CA ASP A 121 9.22 11.32 18.51
C ASP A 121 8.44 12.58 18.11
N ALA A 122 9.01 13.38 17.20
CA ALA A 122 8.45 14.62 16.67
C ALA A 122 7.62 14.45 15.37
N HIS A 123 7.52 13.23 14.83
CA HIS A 123 6.94 12.99 13.50
C HIS A 123 5.41 12.82 13.57
N THR A 124 4.65 13.90 13.42
CA THR A 124 3.17 13.87 13.51
C THR A 124 2.46 13.44 12.23
N VAL A 125 3.11 13.47 11.07
CA VAL A 125 2.44 13.31 9.77
C VAL A 125 1.61 12.02 9.69
N GLY A 126 2.08 10.93 10.31
CA GLY A 126 1.36 9.65 10.36
C GLY A 126 0.09 9.70 11.20
N ILE A 127 0.16 10.25 12.42
CA ILE A 127 -1.03 10.37 13.29
C ILE A 127 -2.01 11.42 12.74
N ASP A 128 -1.49 12.51 12.19
CA ASP A 128 -2.27 13.57 11.55
C ASP A 128 -3.06 13.06 10.34
N ALA A 129 -2.50 12.11 9.59
CA ALA A 129 -3.17 11.47 8.45
C ALA A 129 -4.40 10.64 8.88
N ILE A 130 -4.44 10.18 10.12
CA ILE A 130 -5.52 9.36 10.69
C ILE A 130 -6.50 10.23 11.48
N MET A 131 -6.00 11.21 12.25
CA MET A 131 -6.85 11.98 13.16
C MET A 131 -7.45 13.22 12.51
N ASN A 132 -6.68 14.00 11.75
CA ASN A 132 -7.12 15.33 11.33
C ASN A 132 -8.27 15.29 10.32
N MET A 133 -9.16 16.28 10.36
CA MET A 133 -10.33 16.45 9.48
C MET A 133 -10.09 16.16 7.98
N LYS A 134 -8.89 16.51 7.45
CA LYS A 134 -8.55 16.29 6.04
C LYS A 134 -8.18 14.83 5.72
N GLY A 135 -7.62 14.11 6.69
CA GLY A 135 -7.03 12.79 6.53
C GLY A 135 -5.96 12.73 5.43
N TYR A 136 -5.87 11.59 4.73
CA TYR A 136 -4.84 11.30 3.75
C TYR A 136 -5.38 10.56 2.52
N ALA A 137 -4.89 10.95 1.33
CA ALA A 137 -5.20 10.28 0.05
C ALA A 137 -6.70 10.07 -0.25
N GLY A 138 -7.57 10.98 0.22
CA GLY A 138 -9.02 10.88 0.01
C GLY A 138 -9.77 10.12 1.11
N HIS A 139 -9.06 9.52 2.06
CA HIS A 139 -9.63 8.99 3.29
C HIS A 139 -9.62 10.08 4.35
N PHE A 140 -10.78 10.45 4.88
CA PHE A 140 -10.88 11.47 5.91
C PHE A 140 -10.43 10.94 7.28
N GLY A 141 -9.91 11.83 8.13
CA GLY A 141 -9.49 11.47 9.47
C GLY A 141 -10.64 11.48 10.47
N LEU A 142 -10.39 10.90 11.64
CA LEU A 142 -11.38 10.60 12.69
C LEU A 142 -12.14 11.84 13.19
N GLU A 143 -11.52 13.02 13.22
CA GLU A 143 -12.18 14.29 13.56
C GLU A 143 -13.37 14.63 12.64
N ARG A 144 -13.46 14.01 11.46
CA ARG A 144 -14.54 14.24 10.51
C ARG A 144 -15.77 13.35 10.72
N TYR A 145 -15.61 12.23 11.42
CA TYR A 145 -16.66 11.23 11.55
C TYR A 145 -17.70 11.71 12.57
N GLU A 146 -18.98 11.64 12.22
CA GLU A 146 -20.05 11.86 13.18
C GLU A 146 -20.05 10.75 14.25
N GLY A 147 -20.15 11.14 15.52
CA GLY A 147 -20.10 10.20 16.64
C GLY A 147 -18.69 9.78 17.07
N ILE A 148 -17.63 10.44 16.59
CA ILE A 148 -16.27 10.28 17.10
C ILE A 148 -15.75 11.62 17.65
N GLU A 149 -15.29 11.61 18.90
CA GLU A 149 -14.54 12.70 19.51
C GLU A 149 -13.05 12.38 19.48
N ALA A 150 -12.36 12.91 18.46
CA ALA A 150 -10.93 12.67 18.26
C ALA A 150 -10.07 13.79 18.89
N TYR A 151 -9.14 13.43 19.77
CA TYR A 151 -8.21 14.34 20.45
C TYR A 151 -6.76 14.02 20.08
N ASN A 152 -6.20 14.78 19.13
CA ASN A 152 -4.81 14.66 18.74
C ASN A 152 -3.92 15.54 19.63
N LEU A 153 -3.09 14.91 20.48
CA LEU A 153 -2.16 15.59 21.39
C LEU A 153 -0.85 16.02 20.71
N GLY A 154 -0.65 15.67 19.43
CA GLY A 154 0.51 16.07 18.65
C GLY A 154 1.70 15.15 18.88
N SER A 155 2.88 15.73 19.10
CA SER A 155 4.14 14.97 19.19
C SER A 155 4.91 15.23 20.47
N GLN A 156 5.87 14.34 20.74
CA GLN A 156 6.71 14.35 21.92
C GLN A 156 5.91 14.35 23.24
N VAL A 157 4.80 13.62 23.24
CA VAL A 157 3.90 13.50 24.40
C VAL A 157 4.41 12.40 25.33
N LEU A 158 4.51 12.67 26.62
CA LEU A 158 4.90 11.65 27.59
C LEU A 158 3.79 10.61 27.75
N ASN A 159 4.15 9.35 28.03
CA ASN A 159 3.15 8.29 28.19
C ASN A 159 2.20 8.60 29.35
N GLU A 160 2.70 9.17 30.45
CA GLU A 160 1.90 9.59 31.60
C GLU A 160 0.91 10.70 31.24
N GLU A 161 1.31 11.66 30.40
CA GLU A 161 0.42 12.73 29.94
C GLU A 161 -0.69 12.17 29.03
N LEU A 162 -0.33 11.24 28.14
CA LEU A 162 -1.29 10.55 27.28
C LEU A 162 -2.31 9.75 28.11
N VAL A 163 -1.84 8.95 29.07
CA VAL A 163 -2.69 8.13 29.95
C VAL A 163 -3.58 9.03 30.82
N ALA A 164 -3.03 10.07 31.42
CA ALA A 164 -3.82 11.03 32.21
C ALA A 164 -4.92 11.67 31.36
N LYS A 165 -4.62 12.03 30.11
CA LYS A 165 -5.62 12.62 29.20
C LYS A 165 -6.67 11.60 28.75
N ALA A 166 -6.27 10.35 28.53
CA ALA A 166 -7.21 9.27 28.23
C ALA A 166 -8.19 9.02 29.38
N ILE A 167 -7.71 9.02 30.63
CA ILE A 167 -8.57 8.89 31.83
C ILE A 167 -9.48 10.11 31.99
N GLU A 168 -8.94 11.33 31.86
CA GLU A 168 -9.71 12.58 31.96
C GLU A 168 -10.92 12.59 31.01
N LEU A 169 -10.70 12.13 29.78
CA LEU A 169 -11.71 12.10 28.72
C LEU A 169 -12.54 10.82 28.69
N ASN A 170 -12.26 9.83 29.55
CA ASN A 170 -12.83 8.48 29.47
C ASN A 170 -12.71 7.90 28.05
N ALA A 171 -11.51 7.94 27.48
CA ALA A 171 -11.23 7.50 26.13
C ALA A 171 -11.59 6.03 25.93
N ASP A 172 -12.24 5.73 24.81
CA ASP A 172 -12.57 4.37 24.36
C ASP A 172 -11.40 3.71 23.64
N ALA A 173 -10.52 4.51 23.05
CA ALA A 173 -9.32 4.04 22.36
C ALA A 173 -8.17 5.05 22.48
N ILE A 174 -6.95 4.51 22.52
CA ILE A 174 -5.70 5.27 22.50
C ILE A 174 -4.93 4.89 21.24
N LEU A 175 -4.58 5.88 20.42
CA LEU A 175 -3.80 5.70 19.18
C LEU A 175 -2.40 6.28 19.35
N VAL A 176 -1.38 5.43 19.29
CA VAL A 176 0.02 5.86 19.43
C VAL A 176 0.77 5.70 18.14
N SER A 177 1.46 6.76 17.73
CA SER A 177 2.36 6.76 16.58
C SER A 177 3.82 6.77 17.03
N GLN A 178 4.61 5.85 16.48
CA GLN A 178 6.06 5.76 16.68
C GLN A 178 6.72 5.53 15.32
N VAL A 179 7.55 6.47 14.90
CA VAL A 179 8.27 6.46 13.62
C VAL A 179 9.75 6.17 13.86
N VAL A 180 10.32 6.69 14.94
CA VAL A 180 11.74 6.49 15.29
C VAL A 180 11.95 5.10 15.87
N THR A 181 12.61 4.22 15.11
CA THR A 181 12.95 2.86 15.55
C THR A 181 14.42 2.68 15.93
N GLN A 182 15.21 3.76 15.94
CA GLN A 182 16.65 3.68 16.23
C GLN A 182 16.90 3.06 17.61
N LYS A 183 17.76 2.04 17.67
CA LYS A 183 18.06 1.27 18.89
C LYS A 183 16.80 0.71 19.57
N ASP A 184 15.79 0.40 18.75
CA ASP A 184 14.52 -0.15 19.20
C ASP A 184 13.78 0.75 20.21
N VAL A 185 14.01 2.07 20.22
CA VAL A 185 13.44 3.00 21.22
C VAL A 185 11.92 2.95 21.34
N HIS A 186 11.22 2.65 20.25
CA HIS A 186 9.79 2.41 20.22
C HIS A 186 9.33 1.24 21.11
N ILE A 187 10.12 0.16 21.24
CA ILE A 187 9.75 -1.03 22.02
C ILE A 187 9.63 -0.73 23.53
N PRO A 188 10.67 -0.21 24.23
CA PRO A 188 10.55 0.12 25.64
C PRO A 188 9.54 1.23 25.89
N ASN A 189 9.41 2.21 24.98
CA ASN A 189 8.41 3.27 25.10
C ASN A 189 6.96 2.73 25.03
N LEU A 190 6.68 1.80 24.10
CA LEU A 190 5.36 1.16 24.02
C LEU A 190 5.14 0.18 25.19
N SER A 191 6.19 -0.46 25.68
CA SER A 191 6.09 -1.35 26.86
C SER A 191 5.76 -0.55 28.12
N GLU A 192 6.42 0.58 28.33
CA GLU A 192 6.14 1.52 29.43
C GLU A 192 4.69 2.01 29.38
N LEU A 193 4.18 2.36 28.18
CA LEU A 193 2.78 2.75 28.03
C LEU A 193 1.82 1.64 28.48
N VAL A 194 2.07 0.39 28.09
CA VAL A 194 1.24 -0.74 28.51
C VAL A 194 1.30 -0.94 30.02
N GLU A 195 2.49 -0.85 30.63
CA GLU A 195 2.66 -0.95 32.09
C GLU A 195 1.87 0.14 32.83
N LEU A 196 1.86 1.37 32.32
CA LEU A 196 1.08 2.49 32.88
C LEU A 196 -0.43 2.24 32.77
N LEU A 197 -0.90 1.76 31.62
CA LEU A 197 -2.32 1.43 31.42
C LEU A 197 -2.77 0.31 32.37
N GLU A 198 -1.98 -0.76 32.49
CA GLU A 198 -2.25 -1.87 33.42
C GLU A 198 -2.26 -1.40 34.88
N ALA A 199 -1.39 -0.46 35.26
CA ALA A 199 -1.33 0.09 36.62
C ALA A 199 -2.57 0.94 36.97
N GLU A 200 -3.10 1.70 36.00
CA GLU A 200 -4.33 2.49 36.16
C GLU A 200 -5.61 1.65 35.96
N GLY A 201 -5.47 0.40 35.52
CA GLY A 201 -6.57 -0.56 35.38
C GLY A 201 -7.45 -0.32 34.15
N ILE A 202 -6.89 0.25 33.09
CA ILE A 202 -7.56 0.52 31.81
C ILE A 202 -6.89 -0.19 30.64
#